data_AF-A0A329DSZ7-F1
#
_entry.id   AF-A0A329DSZ7-F1
#
_cell.length_a   1.000
_cell.length_b   1.000
_cell.length_c   1.000
_cell.angle_alpha   90.00
_cell.angle_beta   90.00
_cell.angle_gamma   90.00
#
_symmetry.space_group_name_H-M   'P 1'
#
loop_
_entity.id
_entity.type
_entity.pdbx_description
1 polymer ?
#
loop_
_entity_poly.entity_id
_entity_poly.type
_entity_poly.pdbx_seq_one_letter_code
_entity_poly.pdbx_strand_id
1 'polypeptide(L)' 'MDDLLRYHKLSYLFDLCVTGDDVVEAKPSPEPYLKAANILSVDIQNCIILEDSEIGIRSARQSGATVLVVDHE' A
#
# COMPACT_ATOMS: atom_id res chain seq x y z
N MET A 1 -13.12 -1.84 -1.92
CA MET A 1 -12.30 -0.62 -2.07
C MET A 1 -12.81 0.24 -3.22
N ASP A 2 -13.03 -0.34 -4.41
CA ASP A 2 -13.53 0.37 -5.58
C ASP A 2 -14.74 1.26 -5.34
N ASP A 3 -15.76 0.76 -4.63
CA ASP A 3 -16.96 1.56 -4.33
C ASP A 3 -16.65 2.78 -3.46
N LEU A 4 -15.73 2.67 -2.50
CA LEU A 4 -15.29 3.78 -1.65
C LEU A 4 -14.56 4.84 -2.49
N LEU A 5 -13.61 4.41 -3.32
CA LEU A 5 -12.89 5.31 -4.22
C LEU A 5 -13.83 6.00 -5.22
N ARG A 6 -14.84 5.28 -5.75
CA ARG A 6 -15.85 5.84 -6.65
C ARG A 6 -16.73 6.85 -5.93
N TYR A 7 -17.19 6.53 -4.72
CA TYR A 7 -18.01 7.40 -3.89
C TYR A 7 -17.32 8.74 -3.63
N HIS A 8 -16.02 8.71 -3.31
CA HIS A 8 -15.21 9.91 -3.11
C HIS A 8 -14.67 10.54 -4.41
N LYS A 9 -15.01 9.98 -5.58
CA LYS A 9 -14.54 10.42 -6.89
C LYS A 9 -13.01 10.43 -7.02
N LEU A 10 -12.34 9.46 -6.41
CA LEU A 10 -10.87 9.34 -6.40
C LEU A 10 -10.35 8.18 -7.29
N SER A 11 -11.22 7.33 -7.83
CA SER A 11 -10.78 6.14 -8.60
C SER A 11 -9.81 6.45 -9.75
N TYR A 12 -9.90 7.64 -10.34
CA TYR A 12 -9.03 8.04 -11.45
C TYR A 12 -7.57 8.31 -11.04
N LEU A 13 -7.28 8.40 -9.74
CA LEU A 13 -5.94 8.64 -9.21
C LEU A 13 -5.12 7.34 -9.03
N PHE A 14 -5.76 6.18 -9.17
CA PHE A 14 -5.14 4.89 -8.84
C PHE A 14 -5.21 3.94 -10.03
N ASP A 15 -4.04 3.55 -10.56
CA ASP A 15 -3.93 2.55 -11.63
C ASP A 15 -4.21 1.11 -11.13
N LEU A 16 -4.01 0.87 -9.83
CA LEU A 16 -4.14 -0.44 -9.19
C LEU A 16 -4.67 -0.28 -7.77
N CYS A 17 -5.50 -1.24 -7.35
CA CYS A 17 -5.88 -1.42 -5.95
C CYS A 17 -5.53 -2.85 -5.52
N VAL A 18 -4.74 -2.99 -4.45
CA VAL A 18 -4.46 -4.26 -3.77
C VAL A 18 -5.05 -4.17 -2.37
N THR A 19 -5.86 -5.16 -2.01
CA THR A 19 -6.59 -5.25 -0.74
C THR A 19 -6.15 -6.49 0.05
N GLY A 20 -6.70 -6.65 1.26
CA GLY A 20 -6.45 -7.85 2.07
C GLY A 20 -6.90 -9.16 1.40
N ASP A 21 -7.90 -9.09 0.51
CA ASP A 21 -8.40 -10.26 -0.22
C ASP A 21 -7.45 -10.69 -1.36
N ASP A 22 -6.53 -9.82 -1.75
CA ASP A 22 -5.58 -10.06 -2.83
C ASP A 22 -4.27 -10.70 -2.34
N VAL A 23 -4.08 -10.88 -1.03
CA VAL A 23 -2.84 -11.37 -0.40
C VAL A 23 -3.07 -12.59 0.48
N VAL A 24 -2.02 -13.40 0.66
CA VAL A 24 -2.06 -14.52 1.60
C VAL A 24 -1.79 -14.02 3.02
N GLU A 25 -0.81 -13.14 3.17
CA GLU A 25 -0.44 -12.52 4.44
C GLU A 25 -0.72 -11.01 4.41
N ALA A 26 -1.70 -10.59 5.21
CA ALA A 26 -1.96 -9.17 5.44
C ALA A 26 -0.84 -8.52 6.27
N LYS A 27 -0.89 -7.19 6.40
CA LYS A 27 -0.02 -6.42 7.29
C LYS A 27 -0.06 -7.06 8.70
N PRO A 28 1.08 -7.30 9.37
CA PRO A 28 2.38 -6.64 9.16
C PRO A 28 3.28 -7.26 8.10
N SER A 29 2.87 -8.31 7.39
CA SER A 29 3.65 -8.83 6.25
C SER A 29 3.82 -7.76 5.17
N PRO A 30 4.98 -7.65 4.48
CA PRO A 30 5.17 -6.71 3.39
C PRO A 30 4.49 -7.14 2.08
N GLU A 31 3.85 -8.32 2.05
CA GLU A 31 3.24 -8.90 0.84
C GLU A 31 2.34 -7.91 0.07
N PRO A 32 1.44 -7.13 0.68
CA PRO A 32 0.58 -6.20 -0.07
C PRO A 32 1.38 -5.19 -0.91
N TYR A 33 2.47 -4.67 -0.35
CA TYR A 33 3.33 -3.68 -1.01
C TYR A 33 4.18 -4.30 -2.11
N LEU A 34 4.79 -5.46 -1.81
CA LEU A 34 5.60 -6.18 -2.80
C LEU A 34 4.73 -6.68 -3.97
N LYS A 35 3.50 -7.11 -3.70
CA LYS A 35 2.52 -7.50 -4.71
C LYS A 35 2.15 -6.31 -5.60
N ALA A 36 1.83 -5.16 -5.01
CA ALA A 36 1.53 -3.94 -5.77
C ALA A 36 2.71 -3.52 -6.68
N ALA A 37 3.93 -3.48 -6.13
CA ALA A 37 5.13 -3.13 -6.89
C ALA A 37 5.39 -4.11 -8.05
N ASN A 38 5.22 -5.41 -7.80
CA ASN A 38 5.37 -6.45 -8.81
C ASN A 38 4.32 -6.32 -9.94
N ILE A 39 3.04 -6.09 -9.62
CA ILE A 39 1.99 -5.91 -10.63
C ILE A 39 2.26 -4.66 -11.48
N LEU A 40 2.69 -3.56 -10.85
CA LEU A 40 3.05 -2.33 -11.54
C LEU A 40 4.43 -2.40 -12.24
N SER A 41 5.17 -3.49 -12.06
CA SER A 41 6.52 -3.68 -12.62
C SER A 41 7.50 -2.57 -12.24
N VAL A 42 7.46 -2.13 -10.98
CA VAL A 42 8.35 -1.12 -10.40
C VAL A 42 9.22 -1.71 -9.29
N ASP A 43 10.42 -1.16 -9.11
CA ASP A 43 11.29 -1.53 -7.98
C ASP A 43 10.78 -0.87 -6.70
N ILE A 44 10.49 -1.69 -5.68
CA ILE A 44 9.99 -1.25 -4.38
C ILE A 44 10.92 -0.24 -3.69
N GLN A 45 12.23 -0.28 -3.96
CA GLN A 45 13.19 0.68 -3.40
C GLN A 45 13.02 2.10 -3.94
N ASN A 46 12.38 2.24 -5.11
CA ASN A 46 12.03 3.54 -5.72
C ASN A 46 10.62 3.99 -5.35
N CYS A 47 9.93 3.28 -4.46
CA CYS A 47 8.58 3.62 -4.01
C CYS A 47 8.58 4.37 -2.68
N ILE A 48 7.57 5.22 -2.50
CA ILE A 48 7.19 5.81 -1.21
C ILE A 48 5.88 5.15 -0.77
N ILE A 49 5.84 4.66 0.46
CA ILE A 49 4.63 4.14 1.10
C ILE A 49 4.16 5.14 2.15
N LEU A 50 2.90 5.56 2.02
CA LEU A 50 2.19 6.38 2.99
C LEU A 50 1.49 5.47 3.99
N GLU A 51 1.78 5.63 5.28
CA GLU A 51 1.22 4.78 6.34
C GLU A 51 0.95 5.56 7.62
N ASP A 52 -0.02 5.09 8.39
CA ASP A 52 -0.60 5.82 9.51
C ASP A 52 -0.78 4.95 10.77
N SER A 53 -0.59 3.64 10.63
CA SER A 53 -0.72 2.65 11.71
C SER A 53 0.59 1.90 11.99
N GLU A 54 0.86 1.50 13.23
CA GLU A 54 2.09 0.77 13.57
C GLU A 54 2.25 -0.54 12.79
N ILE A 55 1.16 -1.28 12.62
CA ILE A 55 1.14 -2.55 11.85
C ILE A 55 1.50 -2.28 10.38
N GLY A 56 0.96 -1.20 9.83
CA GLY A 56 1.22 -0.76 8.48
C GLY A 56 2.63 -0.24 8.26
N ILE A 57 3.14 0.60 9.16
CA ILE A 57 4.52 1.09 9.16
C ILE A 57 5.51 -0.07 9.21
N ARG A 58 5.24 -1.11 10.02
CA ARG A 58 6.09 -2.31 10.08
C ARG A 58 6.10 -3.04 8.74
N SER A 59 4.94 -3.25 8.13
CA SER A 59 4.81 -3.86 6.80
C SER A 59 5.56 -3.05 5.73
N ALA A 60 5.39 -1.73 5.72
CA ALA A 60 6.03 -0.83 4.78
C ALA A 60 7.56 -0.84 4.93
N ARG A 61 8.09 -0.84 6.16
CA ARG A 61 9.55 -0.93 6.40
C ARG A 61 10.11 -2.27 5.95
N GLN A 62 9.38 -3.36 6.14
CA GLN A 62 9.80 -4.69 5.72
C GLN A 62 9.82 -4.88 4.19
N SER A 63 9.10 -4.06 3.43
CA SER A 63 9.12 -4.13 1.96
C SER A 63 10.40 -3.55 1.34
N GLY A 64 11.15 -2.74 2.10
CA GLY A 64 12.35 -2.04 1.63
C GLY A 64 12.07 -0.70 0.94
N ALA A 65 10.81 -0.24 0.91
CA ALA A 65 10.46 1.08 0.40
C ALA A 65 10.84 2.22 1.38
N THR A 66 10.84 3.44 0.86
CA THR A 66 10.82 4.63 1.72
C THR A 66 9.44 4.76 2.38
N VAL A 67 9.39 4.94 3.70
CA VAL A 67 8.12 5.06 4.44
C VAL A 67 7.94 6.49 4.92
N LEU A 68 6.84 7.10 4.52
CA LEU A 68 6.39 8.39 5.05
C LEU A 68 5.20 8.14 5.98
N VAL A 69 5.39 8.43 7.26
CA VAL A 69 4.35 8.27 8.26
C VAL A 69 3.44 9.50 8.24
N VAL A 70 2.14 9.28 8.12
CA VAL A 70 1.10 10.31 8.18
C VAL A 70 0.46 10.23 9.55
N ASP A 71 0.70 11.25 10.37
CA ASP A 71 0.06 11.38 11.67
C ASP A 71 -1.32 12.03 11.53
N HIS A 72 -2.18 11.83 12.53
CA HIS A 72 -3.57 12.33 12.53
C HIS A 72 -3.77 13.53 13.45
N GLU A 73 -2.70 14.12 13.99
CA GLU A 73 -2.75 15.34 14.80
C GLU A 73 -3.13 16.60 14.01
#